data_AF-A0A6A2XSS0-F1
#
_entry.id   AF-A0A6A2XSS0-F1
#
_cell.length_a   1.000
_cell.length_b   1.000
_cell.length_c   1.000
_cell.angle_alpha   90.00
_cell.angle_beta   90.00
_cell.angle_gamma   90.00
#
_symmetry.space_group_name_H-M   'P 1'
#
loop_
_entity.id
_entity.type
_entity.pdbx_description
1 polymer ?
#
loop_
_entity_poly.entity_id
_entity_poly.type
_entity_poly.pdbx_seq_one_letter_code
_entity_poly.pdbx_strand_id
1 'polypeptide(L)' 'MGIISLCFKSGEDADTLGLTGHERYTIDLPSKIDEIRPGQDVTVTTDNGKSFTCTVRFDTEVIIGFPIILL' A
#
# COMPACT_ATOMS: atom_id res chain seq x y z
N MET A 1 -9.89 -10.37 -10.22
CA MET A 1 -8.46 -10.03 -10.07
C MET A 1 -8.38 -8.93 -9.03
N GLY A 2 -7.71 -9.18 -7.91
CA GLY A 2 -7.61 -8.19 -6.82
C GLY A 2 -6.56 -7.13 -7.15
N ILE A 3 -6.95 -5.87 -7.09
CA ILE A 3 -6.01 -4.73 -7.16
C ILE A 3 -5.58 -4.43 -5.73
N ILE A 4 -4.28 -4.25 -5.52
CA ILE A 4 -3.72 -3.82 -4.25
C ILE A 4 -3.53 -2.32 -4.32
N SER A 5 -4.28 -1.58 -3.51
CA SER A 5 -4.20 -0.13 -3.42
C SER A 5 -3.11 0.24 -2.42
N LEU A 6 -2.07 0.95 -2.87
CA LEU A 6 -1.04 1.49 -1.99
C LEU A 6 -1.37 2.95 -1.67
N CYS A 7 -1.25 3.35 -0.41
CA CYS A 7 -1.50 4.71 0.04
C CYS A 7 -0.25 5.27 0.71
N PHE A 8 0.18 6.46 0.29
CA PHE A 8 1.26 7.19 0.96
C PHE A 8 0.85 7.57 2.39
N LYS A 9 1.84 7.74 3.28
CA LYS A 9 1.55 8.27 4.62
C LYS A 9 1.08 9.72 4.53
N SER A 10 0.46 10.19 5.61
CA SER A 10 -0.01 11.57 5.71
C SER A 10 1.17 12.53 5.57
N GLY A 11 1.18 13.35 4.51
CA GLY A 11 2.26 14.30 4.21
C GLY A 11 3.40 13.72 3.36
N GLU A 12 3.25 12.49 2.85
CA GLU A 12 4.08 11.98 1.77
C GLU A 12 3.30 12.00 0.47
N ASP A 13 3.94 12.50 -0.58
CA ASP A 13 3.37 12.58 -1.93
C ASP A 13 4.46 12.28 -2.95
N ALA A 14 4.04 12.01 -4.19
CA ALA A 14 4.96 11.75 -5.29
C ALA A 14 5.96 12.91 -5.47
N ASP A 15 5.53 14.16 -5.35
CA ASP A 15 6.42 15.33 -5.45
C ASP A 15 7.42 15.42 -4.29
N THR A 16 6.98 15.19 -3.05
CA THR A 16 7.86 15.19 -1.86
C THR A 16 8.88 14.05 -1.92
N LEU A 17 8.46 12.88 -2.40
CA LEU A 17 9.34 11.74 -2.65
C LEU A 17 10.13 11.91 -3.97
N GLY A 18 9.80 12.91 -4.79
CA GLY A 18 10.36 13.17 -6.12
C GLY A 18 10.23 11.98 -7.07
N LEU A 19 9.09 11.31 -7.05
CA LEU A 19 8.72 10.21 -7.92
C LEU A 19 8.17 10.77 -9.23
N THR A 20 8.71 10.30 -10.35
CA THR A 20 8.30 10.76 -11.69
C THR A 20 7.24 9.87 -12.33
N GLY A 21 6.98 8.68 -11.78
CA GLY A 21 6.10 7.67 -12.38
C GLY A 21 6.74 6.85 -13.51
N HIS A 22 7.95 7.22 -13.96
CA HIS A 22 8.72 6.48 -14.98
C HIS A 22 9.69 5.45 -14.40
N GLU A 23 9.79 5.41 -13.08
CA GLU A 23 10.70 4.57 -12.32
C GLU A 23 10.09 3.17 -12.11
N ARG A 24 10.96 2.18 -11.86
CA ARG A 24 10.56 0.83 -11.51
C ARG A 24 10.39 0.71 -10.00
N TYR A 25 9.15 0.58 -9.57
CA TYR A 25 8.79 0.33 -8.18
C TYR A 25 8.90 -1.16 -7.83
N THR A 26 9.69 -1.46 -6.81
CA THR A 26 9.83 -2.79 -6.21
C THR A 26 9.18 -2.75 -4.84
N ILE A 27 8.08 -3.47 -4.67
CA ILE A 27 7.32 -3.50 -3.42
C ILE A 27 7.71 -4.78 -2.70
N ASP A 28 8.29 -4.65 -1.50
CA ASP A 28 8.67 -5.80 -0.70
C ASP A 28 7.41 -6.32 0.03
N LEU A 29 6.82 -7.37 -0.54
CA LEU A 29 5.68 -8.07 0.06
C LEU A 29 6.15 -9.40 0.65
N PRO A 30 5.62 -9.81 1.80
CA PRO A 30 5.93 -11.11 2.36
C PRO A 30 5.50 -12.21 1.39
N SER A 31 6.27 -13.30 1.33
CA SER A 31 6.06 -14.39 0.36
C SER A 31 4.72 -15.12 0.53
N LYS A 32 4.02 -14.91 1.65
CA LYS A 32 2.71 -15.49 1.94
C LYS A 32 1.63 -14.41 1.93
N ILE A 33 0.60 -14.62 1.12
CA ILE A 33 -0.56 -13.73 1.03
C ILE A 33 -1.31 -13.63 2.37
N ASP A 34 -1.34 -14.70 3.17
CA ASP A 34 -1.98 -14.76 4.49
C ASP A 34 -1.34 -13.84 5.55
N GLU A 35 -0.07 -13.46 5.33
CA GLU A 35 0.65 -12.56 6.24
C GLU A 35 0.40 -11.09 5.88
N ILE A 36 -0.15 -10.81 4.70
CA ILE A 36 -0.44 -9.44 4.27
C ILE A 36 -1.77 -8.99 4.88
N ARG A 37 -1.72 -7.94 5.70
CA ARG A 37 -2.92 -7.37 6.34
C ARG A 37 -3.29 -6.03 5.72
N PRO A 38 -4.59 -5.73 5.54
CA PRO A 38 -5.01 -4.37 5.20
C PRO A 38 -4.57 -3.40 6.31
N GLY A 39 -4.07 -2.23 5.92
CA GLY A 39 -3.49 -1.25 6.84
C GLY A 39 -2.04 -1.56 7.25
N GLN A 40 -1.41 -2.59 6.66
CA GLN A 40 0.01 -2.85 6.88
C GLN A 40 0.87 -1.86 6.11
N ASP A 41 1.99 -1.49 6.70
CA ASP A 41 3.01 -0.69 6.05
C ASP A 41 4.00 -1.60 5.29
N VAL A 42 4.24 -1.27 4.02
CA VAL A 42 5.18 -1.93 3.13
C VAL A 42 6.20 -0.94 2.62
N THR A 43 7.42 -1.44 2.41
CA THR A 43 8.49 -0.62 1.85
C THR A 43 8.48 -0.76 0.33
N VAL A 44 8.41 0.38 -0.34
CA VAL A 44 8.53 0.49 -1.79
C VAL A 44 9.89 1.08 -2.09
N THR A 45 10.67 0.37 -2.90
CA THR A 45 12.00 0.80 -3.35
C THR A 45 11.96 1.06 -4.84
N THR A 46 12.42 2.23 -5.27
CA THR A 46 12.59 2.55 -6.69
C THR A 46 14.01 2.27 -7.16
N ASP A 47 14.17 1.97 -8.45
CA ASP A 47 15.48 1.77 -9.08
C ASP A 47 16.37 3.02 -9.03
N ASN A 48 15.75 4.18 -8.82
CA ASN A 48 16.43 5.46 -8.61
C ASN A 48 17.12 5.57 -7.22
N GLY A 49 17.10 4.50 -6.41
CA GLY A 49 17.71 4.44 -5.08
C GLY A 49 16.87 5.07 -3.97
N LYS A 50 15.62 5.43 -4.27
CA LYS A 50 14.67 5.97 -3.30
C LYS A 50 13.87 4.85 -2.65
N SER A 51 13.58 4.98 -1.37
CA SER A 51 12.75 4.04 -0.63
C SER A 51 11.80 4.78 0.27
N PHE A 52 10.52 4.41 0.22
CA PHE A 52 9.46 5.04 1.00
C PHE A 52 8.48 3.99 1.53
N THR A 53 7.68 4.39 2.51
CA THR A 53 6.73 3.48 3.15
C THR A 53 5.32 3.78 2.65
N CYS A 54 4.62 2.75 2.19
CA CYS A 54 3.21 2.86 1.80
C CYS A 54 2.36 1.96 2.68
N THR A 55 1.16 2.41 3.01
CA THR A 55 0.16 1.59 3.66
C THR A 55 -0.64 0.83 2.60
N VAL A 56 -0.65 -0.50 2.69
CA VAL A 56 -1.43 -1.39 1.83
C VAL A 56 -2.89 -1.34 2.21
N ARG A 57 -3.76 -1.12 1.22
CA ARG A 57 -5.20 -1.23 1.33
C ARG A 57 -5.68 -2.26 0.31
N PHE A 58 -6.35 -3.30 0.80
CA PHE A 58 -7.01 -4.26 -0.06
C PHE A 58 -8.42 -3.76 -0.38
N ASP A 59 -8.66 -3.45 -1.66
CA ASP A 59 -9.97 -3.09 -2.20
C ASP A 59 -10.74 -4.33 -2.69
N THR A 60 -10.48 -5.49 -2.08
CA THR A 60 -11.32 -6.66 -2.31
C THR A 60 -12.56 -6.50 -1.44
N GLU A 61 -13.73 -6.73 -2.05
CA GLU A 61 -15.10 -6.46 -1.55
C GLU A 61 -15.49 -7.18 -0.23
N VAL A 62 -14.54 -7.64 0.57
CA VAL A 62 -14.82 -8.16 1.89
C VAL A 62 -14.73 -7.02 2.88
N ILE A 63 -15.90 -6.45 3.12
CA ILE A 63 -16.32 -5.81 4.36
C ILE A 63 -15.72 -6.60 5.55
N ILE A 64 -14.58 -6.16 6.07
CA ILE A 64 -14.09 -6.65 7.36
C ILE A 64 -14.39 -5.55 8.38
N GLY A 65 -15.49 -5.71 9.10
CA GLY A 65 -15.59 -5.19 10.46
C GLY A 65 -16.39 -3.91 10.70
N PHE A 66 -17.57 -3.74 10.10
CA PHE A 66 -18.60 -2.92 10.73
C PHE A 66 -19.73 -3.82 11.25
N PRO A 67 -19.83 -4.08 12.56
CA PRO A 67 -21.13 -4.34 13.15
C PRO A 67 -21.87 -3.01 13.14
N ILE A 68 -22.46 -2.64 12.01
CA ILE A 68 -23.60 -1.72 12.04
C ILE A 68 -24.71 -2.53 12.68
N ILE A 69 -24.71 -2.52 14.02
CA ILE A 69 -25.93 -2.65 14.80
C ILE A 69 -26.80 -1.50 14.29
N LEU A 70 -27.73 -1.86 13.42
CA LEU A 70 -28.87 -1.04 13.07
C LEU A 70 -29.73 -0.95 14.34
N LEU A 71 -29.70 0.19 15.01
CA LEU A 71 -30.67 0.60 16.02
C LEU A 71 -31.10 2.03 15.70
#